data_AF-A0A165CWQ3-F1
#
_entry.id   AF-A0A165CWQ3-F1
#
_cell.length_a   1.000
_cell.length_b   1.000
_cell.length_c   1.000
_cell.angle_alpha   90.00
_cell.angle_beta   90.00
_cell.angle_gamma   90.00
#
_symmetry.space_group_name_H-M   'P 1'
#
loop_
_entity.id
_entity.type
_entity.pdbx_description
1 polymer ?
#
loop_
_entity_poly.entity_id
_entity_poly.type
_entity_poly.pdbx_seq_one_letter_code
_entity_poly.pdbx_strand_id
1 'polypeptide(L)'
;FLKDREAVKHHAEQTTRLWRNISYFVCVPVIIGGYFWVQSVEGEHEAHQKHLAEEAGGHLPEKPRYEYLNIRRKPFPWGNNSLFYNPHVSALP
;
A
#
# COMPACT_ATOMS: atom_id res chain seq x y z
N PHE A 1 35.95 5.73 32.19
CA PHE A 1 36.08 5.20 30.82
C PHE A 1 35.80 3.71 30.70
N LEU A 2 36.61 2.80 31.27
CA LEU A 2 36.37 1.34 31.11
C LEU A 2 35.04 0.87 31.72
N LYS A 3 34.73 1.33 32.94
CA LYS A 3 33.44 1.06 33.61
C LYS A 3 32.24 1.58 32.81
N ASP A 4 32.37 2.78 32.24
CA ASP A 4 31.30 3.38 31.42
C ASP A 4 31.06 2.57 30.14
N ARG A 5 32.12 2.07 29.51
CA ARG A 5 32.01 1.20 28.32
C ARG A 5 31.35 -0.14 28.65
N GLU A 6 31.64 -0.71 29.80
CA GLU A 6 31.03 -1.95 30.27
C GLU A 6 29.54 -1.74 30.59
N ALA A 7 29.21 -0.64 31.27
CA ALA A 7 27.82 -0.25 31.54
C ALA A 7 27.01 -0.06 30.25
N VAL A 8 27.60 0.61 29.24
CA VAL A 8 26.97 0.77 27.91
C VAL A 8 26.76 -0.57 27.22
N LYS A 9 27.71 -1.50 27.29
CA LYS A 9 27.56 -2.85 26.71
C LYS A 9 26.40 -3.61 27.37
N HIS A 10 26.34 -3.60 28.69
CA HIS A 10 25.28 -4.29 29.43
C HIS A 10 23.90 -3.68 29.13
N HIS A 11 23.81 -2.34 29.10
CA HIS A 11 22.58 -1.64 28.72
C HIS A 11 22.15 -1.95 27.28
N ALA A 12 23.10 -2.01 26.34
CA ALA A 12 22.83 -2.34 24.94
C ALA A 12 22.32 -3.78 24.77
N GLU A 13 22.86 -4.74 25.52
CA GLU A 13 22.38 -6.12 25.50
C GLU A 13 20.92 -6.23 25.97
N GLN A 14 20.59 -5.58 27.10
CA GLN A 14 19.23 -5.55 27.63
C GLN A 14 18.26 -4.87 26.65
N THR A 15 18.66 -3.73 26.09
CA THR A 15 17.86 -2.97 25.12
C THR A 15 17.62 -3.77 23.84
N THR A 16 18.66 -4.44 23.32
CA THR A 16 18.54 -5.28 22.11
C THR A 16 17.59 -6.44 22.34
N ARG A 17 17.67 -7.10 23.50
CA ARG A 17 16.76 -8.20 23.85
C ARG A 17 15.32 -7.71 23.95
N LEU A 18 15.09 -6.54 24.57
CA LEU A 18 13.76 -5.93 24.68
C LEU A 18 13.16 -5.67 23.29
N TRP A 19 13.87 -4.95 22.41
CA TRP A 19 13.36 -4.59 21.08
C TRP A 19 13.17 -5.79 20.16
N ARG A 20 14.03 -6.81 20.27
CA ARG A 20 13.84 -8.08 19.56
C ARG A 20 12.55 -8.77 19.99
N ASN A 21 12.26 -8.80 21.30
CA ASN A 21 11.04 -9.39 21.81
C ASN A 21 9.80 -8.59 21.37
N ILE A 22 9.84 -7.25 21.42
CA ILE A 22 8.73 -6.42 20.93
C ILE A 22 8.48 -6.69 19.44
N SER A 23 9.55 -6.77 18.63
CA SER A 23 9.43 -7.04 17.19
C SER A 23 8.72 -8.37 16.93
N TYR A 24 9.09 -9.44 17.65
CA TYR A 24 8.48 -10.76 17.43
C TYR A 24 7.12 -10.96 18.10
N PHE A 25 6.92 -10.44 19.30
CA PHE A 25 5.69 -10.71 20.07
C PHE A 25 4.62 -9.63 19.91
N VAL A 26 4.95 -8.48 19.34
CA VAL A 26 3.99 -7.40 19.08
C VAL A 26 3.88 -7.14 17.59
N CYS A 27 4.99 -6.80 16.92
CA CYS A 27 4.91 -6.38 15.52
C CYS A 27 4.47 -7.53 14.59
N VAL A 28 4.99 -8.75 14.78
CA VAL A 28 4.59 -9.90 13.95
C VAL A 28 3.10 -10.22 14.07
N PRO A 29 2.50 -10.37 15.28
CA PRO A 29 1.04 -10.55 15.39
C PRO A 29 0.22 -9.41 14.78
N VAL A 30 0.66 -8.15 14.95
CA VAL A 30 -0.02 -6.99 14.35
C VAL A 30 0.01 -7.04 12.83
N ILE A 31 1.14 -7.39 12.23
CA ILE A 31 1.28 -7.54 10.77
C ILE A 31 0.37 -8.67 10.27
N ILE A 32 0.32 -9.81 10.97
CA ILE A 32 -0.55 -10.94 10.61
C ILE A 32 -2.03 -10.52 10.66
N GLY A 33 -2.45 -9.85 11.73
CA GLY A 33 -3.82 -9.33 11.85
C GLY A 33 -4.15 -8.32 10.75
N GLY A 34 -3.24 -7.38 10.48
CA GLY A 34 -3.37 -6.41 9.40
C GLY A 34 -3.45 -7.06 8.03
N TYR A 35 -2.67 -8.10 7.78
CA TYR A 35 -2.71 -8.86 6.52
C TYR A 35 -4.09 -9.46 6.25
N PHE A 36 -4.69 -10.15 7.23
CA PHE A 36 -6.03 -10.73 7.06
C PHE A 36 -7.10 -9.66 6.87
N TRP A 37 -7.00 -8.54 7.59
CA TRP A 37 -7.93 -7.44 7.42
C TRP A 37 -7.84 -6.83 6.02
N VAL A 38 -6.63 -6.55 5.52
CA VAL A 38 -6.42 -6.03 4.16
C VAL A 38 -6.96 -7.02 3.11
N GLN A 39 -6.72 -8.32 3.26
CA GLN A 39 -7.28 -9.33 2.35
C GLN A 39 -8.82 -9.30 2.31
N SER A 40 -9.48 -9.07 3.44
CA SER A 40 -10.94 -8.92 3.49
C SER A 40 -11.40 -7.70 2.71
N VAL A 41 -10.76 -6.54 2.93
CA VAL A 41 -11.11 -5.29 2.27
C VAL A 41 -10.83 -5.33 0.76
N GLU A 42 -9.72 -5.93 0.35
CA GLU A 42 -9.41 -6.16 -1.06
C GLU A 42 -10.44 -7.10 -1.72
N GLY A 43 -10.88 -8.14 -1.02
CA GLY A 43 -11.95 -9.03 -1.49
C GLY A 43 -13.29 -8.30 -1.70
N GLU A 44 -13.65 -7.39 -0.79
CA GLU A 44 -14.82 -6.50 -0.95
C GLU A 44 -14.66 -5.57 -2.16
N HIS A 45 -13.45 -5.02 -2.36
CA HIS A 45 -13.15 -4.16 -3.51
C HIS A 45 -13.29 -4.94 -4.83
N GLU A 46 -12.72 -6.14 -4.93
CA GLU A 46 -12.86 -7.00 -6.11
C GLU A 46 -14.32 -7.35 -6.41
N ALA A 47 -15.10 -7.68 -5.37
CA ALA A 47 -16.52 -7.99 -5.53
C ALA A 47 -17.30 -6.77 -6.07
N HIS A 48 -17.02 -5.58 -5.55
CA HIS A 48 -17.64 -4.35 -6.04
C HIS A 48 -17.27 -4.06 -7.51
N GLN A 49 -16.00 -4.23 -7.90
CA GLN A 49 -15.56 -4.05 -9.29
C GLN A 49 -16.24 -5.05 -10.23
N LYS A 50 -16.39 -6.32 -9.81
CA LYS A 50 -17.11 -7.35 -10.58
C LYS A 50 -18.58 -6.99 -10.76
N HIS A 51 -19.25 -6.55 -9.70
CA HIS A 51 -20.65 -6.12 -9.78
C HIS A 51 -20.83 -4.95 -10.77
N LEU A 52 -19.99 -3.91 -10.68
CA LEU A 52 -20.02 -2.80 -11.63
C LEU A 52 -19.79 -3.25 -13.07
N ALA A 53 -18.87 -4.19 -13.29
CA ALA A 53 -18.61 -4.74 -14.62
C ALA A 53 -19.80 -5.55 -15.14
N GLU A 54 -20.45 -6.35 -14.29
CA GLU A 54 -21.66 -7.10 -14.64
C GLU A 54 -22.82 -6.17 -15.04
N GLU A 55 -23.07 -5.11 -14.26
CA GLU A 55 -24.09 -4.09 -14.56
C GLU A 55 -23.82 -3.35 -15.88
N ALA A 56 -22.56 -3.13 -16.22
CA ALA A 56 -22.13 -2.49 -17.47
C ALA A 56 -21.91 -3.48 -18.63
N GLY A 57 -22.37 -4.73 -18.54
CA GLY A 57 -22.32 -5.68 -19.66
C GLY A 57 -20.96 -6.36 -19.86
N GLY A 58 -20.25 -6.64 -18.77
CA GLY A 58 -18.98 -7.37 -18.74
C GLY A 58 -17.72 -6.51 -18.83
N HIS A 59 -17.85 -5.18 -18.83
CA HIS A 59 -16.73 -4.24 -18.82
C HIS A 59 -16.94 -3.16 -17.76
N LEU A 60 -15.86 -2.59 -17.23
CA LEU A 60 -15.98 -1.50 -16.26
C LEU A 60 -16.67 -0.28 -16.89
N PRO A 61 -17.54 0.41 -16.15
CA PRO A 61 -18.24 1.59 -16.66
C PRO A 61 -17.25 2.68 -17.06
N GLU A 62 -17.56 3.39 -18.15
CA GLU A 62 -16.74 4.51 -18.59
C GLU A 62 -16.73 5.60 -17.51
N LYS A 63 -15.54 6.10 -17.15
CA LYS A 63 -15.41 7.11 -16.10
C LYS A 63 -15.94 8.46 -16.58
N PRO A 64 -16.67 9.23 -15.74
CA PRO A 64 -17.13 10.56 -16.09
C PRO A 64 -15.98 11.47 -16.51
N ARG A 65 -16.13 12.13 -17.66
CA ARG A 65 -15.12 13.04 -18.21
C ARG A 65 -15.36 14.44 -17.69
N TYR A 66 -14.77 14.75 -16.54
CA TYR A 66 -14.74 16.12 -16.05
C TYR A 66 -13.51 16.87 -16.57
N GLU A 67 -13.68 18.16 -16.91
CA GLU A 67 -12.62 19.00 -17.47
C GLU A 67 -11.38 19.12 -16.56
N TYR A 68 -11.56 18.92 -15.26
CA TYR A 68 -10.49 18.95 -14.27
C TYR A 68 -9.72 17.62 -14.16
N LEU A 69 -10.20 16.54 -14.76
CA LEU A 69 -9.54 15.24 -14.75
C LEU A 69 -8.59 15.11 -15.95
N ASN A 70 -7.49 14.37 -15.75
CA ASN A 70 -6.50 14.07 -16.80
C ASN A 70 -5.94 15.28 -17.56
N ILE A 71 -5.94 16.49 -16.96
CA ILE A 71 -5.34 17.68 -17.57
C ILE A 71 -3.85 17.44 -17.87
N ARG A 72 -3.43 17.82 -19.08
CA ARG A 72 -2.03 17.85 -19.52
C ARG A 72 -1.69 19.24 -20.03
N ARG A 73 -0.94 20.03 -19.24
CA ARG A 73 -0.42 21.35 -19.68
C ARG A 73 0.85 21.23 -20.50
N LYS A 74 1.66 20.20 -20.21
CA LYS A 74 2.86 19.80 -20.94
C LYS A 74 2.89 18.28 -21.04
N PRO A 75 3.37 17.70 -22.14
CA PRO A 75 3.52 16.24 -22.26
C PRO A 75 4.57 15.72 -21.29
N PHE A 76 4.44 14.46 -20.86
CA PHE A 76 5.50 13.82 -20.08
C PHE A 76 6.69 13.49 -20.98
N PRO A 77 7.92 13.46 -20.45
CA PRO A 77 9.12 13.25 -21.27
C PRO A 77 9.32 11.80 -21.76
N TRP A 78 8.48 10.84 -21.32
CA TRP A 78 8.58 9.41 -21.67
C TRP A 78 7.33 8.85 -22.39
N GLY A 79 6.30 9.65 -22.63
CA GLY A 79 5.07 9.21 -23.28
C GLY A 79 3.81 9.90 -22.76
N ASN A 80 2.64 9.43 -23.18
CA ASN A 80 1.35 10.07 -22.83
C ASN A 80 0.84 9.69 -21.42
N ASN A 81 1.28 8.52 -20.93
CA ASN A 81 0.77 7.91 -19.71
C ASN A 81 1.62 8.30 -18.49
N SER A 82 0.95 8.35 -17.32
CA SER A 82 1.65 8.49 -16.04
C SER A 82 2.53 7.28 -15.74
N LEU A 83 3.50 7.43 -14.83
CA LEU A 83 4.44 6.35 -14.47
C LEU A 83 3.73 5.07 -13.97
N PHE A 84 2.63 5.23 -13.22
CA PHE A 84 1.80 4.13 -12.71
C PHE A 84 0.47 4.01 -13.46
N TYR A 85 0.47 4.27 -14.77
CA TYR A 85 -0.72 4.09 -15.60
C TYR A 85 -1.08 2.61 -15.72
N ASN A 86 -2.33 2.28 -15.45
CA ASN A 86 -2.89 0.95 -15.71
C ASN A 86 -4.16 1.10 -16.57
N PRO A 87 -4.24 0.51 -17.77
CA PRO A 87 -5.39 0.66 -18.66
C PRO A 87 -6.70 0.14 -18.06
N HIS A 88 -6.66 -0.79 -17.11
CA HIS A 88 -7.86 -1.35 -16.48
C HIS A 88 -8.51 -0.41 -15.46
N VAL A 89 -7.73 0.49 -14.84
CA VAL A 89 -8.22 1.38 -13.76
C VAL A 89 -8.01 2.86 -14.05
N SER A 90 -7.12 3.21 -14.96
CA SER A 90 -6.75 4.58 -15.29
C SER A 90 -6.99 4.88 -16.76
N ALA A 91 -7.84 4.13 -17.45
CA ALA A 91 -8.15 4.31 -18.86
C ALA A 91 -8.27 5.80 -19.21
N LEU A 92 -7.37 6.24 -20.09
CA LEU A 92 -7.58 7.49 -20.80
C LEU A 92 -8.77 7.29 -21.76
N PRO A 93 -9.57 8.34 -22.01
CA PRO A 93 -10.58 8.29 -23.05
C PRO A 93 -9.98 7.99 -24.44
#